data_AF-A0A7S0QMD4-F1
#
_entry.id   AF-A0A7S0QMD4-F1
#
_cell.length_a   1.000
_cell.length_b   1.000
_cell.length_c   1.000
_cell.angle_alpha   90.00
_cell.angle_beta   90.00
_cell.angle_gamma   90.00
#
_symmetry.space_group_name_H-M   'P 1'
#
loop_
_entity.id
_entity.type
_entity.pdbx_description
1 polymer ?
#
loop_
_entity_poly.entity_id
_entity_poly.type
_entity_poly.pdbx_seq_one_letter_code
_entity_poly.pdbx_strand_id
1 'polypeptide(L)'
;MSIVKIAHQIVSMGSNCVRIPFSIDLWKMDPPPPKAAVGKAIATECGPNSSAMGLFDCVIHHLTSMGIMVILNNHNSFAGWVGIDRNQGLWNLQNYSVYTWLDCLEHMADRYKNNSLVVGMDIRNEIHDMDGVYITWGKSNNIATDWRAASSMAAKRIEAVNQNMLVIVSGLCFGYDFTEMMDMPGPISALHRRKLVYTAHVYTWDWWWTRIPWLWVNAFAIVLFLFGLIVAARQYQRLKQIPRPTFVDAACHLISGLGPFALCWGATYVFWYHAVGSIGCNAFVQSLNPQIRFYFFMAFLAVPCMIKVRIFSDSESRRIWLLLVGVLCCVQATFLIVLAIVSQTYFMVERELSRWNLVGRPVPLWVGEFGSAWDDESLVWQHLLRFLKSHELDFAYWPLNGMKWDQREQRWLDENFGLLGPDYAGVRNPELVSYLFG
;
A
#
# COMPACT_ATOMS: atom_id res chain seq x y z
N MET A 1 -25.88 -2.68 -15.69
CA MET A 1 -26.42 -3.89 -15.04
C MET A 1 -27.40 -3.50 -13.94
N SER A 2 -28.30 -4.39 -13.51
CA SER A 2 -29.09 -4.23 -12.27
C SER A 2 -28.25 -4.52 -11.02
N ILE A 3 -28.67 -4.02 -9.86
CA ILE A 3 -28.02 -4.30 -8.57
C ILE A 3 -28.09 -5.79 -8.24
N VAL A 4 -29.26 -6.42 -8.45
CA VAL A 4 -29.46 -7.87 -8.21
C VAL A 4 -28.48 -8.73 -9.02
N LYS A 5 -28.20 -8.34 -10.26
CA LYS A 5 -27.24 -9.06 -11.11
C LYS A 5 -25.80 -8.90 -10.62
N ILE A 6 -25.42 -7.71 -10.16
CA ILE A 6 -24.09 -7.48 -9.55
C ILE A 6 -23.98 -8.28 -8.25
N ALA A 7 -25.03 -8.31 -7.43
CA ALA A 7 -25.09 -9.11 -6.20
C ALA A 7 -24.94 -10.62 -6.48
N HIS A 8 -25.57 -11.15 -7.54
CA HIS A 8 -25.33 -12.52 -7.97
C HIS A 8 -23.87 -12.78 -8.36
N GLN A 9 -23.20 -11.82 -9.03
CA GLN A 9 -21.79 -11.95 -9.35
C GLN A 9 -20.92 -12.00 -8.09
N ILE A 10 -21.17 -11.11 -7.12
CA ILE A 10 -20.47 -11.09 -5.82
C ILE A 10 -20.54 -12.48 -5.17
N VAL A 11 -21.75 -13.03 -5.07
CA VAL A 11 -21.98 -14.36 -4.47
C VAL A 11 -21.33 -15.47 -5.30
N SER A 12 -21.42 -15.41 -6.64
CA SER A 12 -20.84 -16.43 -7.51
C SER A 12 -19.31 -16.47 -7.48
N MET A 13 -18.66 -15.33 -7.18
CA MET A 13 -17.22 -15.27 -6.98
C MET A 13 -16.82 -15.90 -5.65
N GLY A 14 -17.74 -16.11 -4.71
CA GLY A 14 -17.46 -16.64 -3.36
C GLY A 14 -17.39 -15.59 -2.26
N SER A 15 -17.66 -14.31 -2.57
CA SER A 15 -17.74 -13.27 -1.56
C SER A 15 -19.11 -13.24 -0.88
N ASN A 16 -19.12 -12.95 0.42
CA ASN A 16 -20.32 -12.85 1.25
C ASN A 16 -20.50 -11.45 1.87
N CYS A 17 -19.61 -10.50 1.58
CA CYS A 17 -19.58 -9.19 2.20
C CYS A 17 -19.11 -8.10 1.22
N VAL A 18 -19.69 -6.90 1.33
CA VAL A 18 -19.29 -5.72 0.57
C VAL A 18 -18.98 -4.57 1.52
N ARG A 19 -17.77 -4.03 1.44
CA ARG A 19 -17.37 -2.77 2.07
C ARG A 19 -17.78 -1.63 1.13
N ILE A 20 -18.76 -0.81 1.52
CA ILE A 20 -19.34 0.25 0.68
C ILE A 20 -18.81 1.63 1.16
N PRO A 21 -17.98 2.30 0.34
CA PRO A 21 -17.53 3.66 0.60
C PRO A 21 -18.68 4.67 0.59
N PHE A 22 -18.64 5.62 1.52
CA PHE A 22 -19.44 6.85 1.49
C PHE A 22 -18.62 8.06 1.93
N SER A 23 -19.08 9.25 1.55
CA SER A 23 -18.53 10.52 2.06
C SER A 23 -19.47 11.19 3.05
N ILE A 24 -18.97 12.12 3.87
CA ILE A 24 -19.83 12.94 4.74
C ILE A 24 -20.83 13.75 3.91
N ASP A 25 -20.46 14.18 2.70
CA ASP A 25 -21.38 14.83 1.74
C ASP A 25 -22.60 14.00 1.38
N LEU A 26 -22.49 12.66 1.34
CA LEU A 26 -23.63 11.79 1.08
C LEU A 26 -24.77 12.07 2.07
N TRP A 27 -24.42 12.28 3.34
CA TRP A 27 -25.37 12.60 4.40
C TRP A 27 -25.70 14.09 4.46
N LYS A 28 -24.68 14.95 4.42
CA LYS A 28 -24.84 16.39 4.70
C LYS A 28 -25.51 17.15 3.55
N MET A 29 -25.20 16.76 2.32
CA MET A 29 -25.67 17.46 1.11
C MET A 29 -26.81 16.69 0.44
N ASP A 30 -26.75 15.35 0.46
CA ASP A 30 -27.70 14.42 -0.17
C ASP A 30 -28.24 14.86 -1.56
N PRO A 31 -27.39 15.33 -2.49
CA PRO A 31 -27.89 15.73 -3.80
C PRO A 31 -28.27 14.49 -4.61
N PRO A 32 -29.22 14.58 -5.56
CA PRO A 32 -29.33 13.54 -6.58
C PRO A 32 -28.01 13.47 -7.35
N PRO A 33 -27.45 12.27 -7.62
CA PRO A 33 -26.24 12.16 -8.39
C PRO A 33 -26.46 12.61 -9.85
N PRO A 34 -25.36 12.88 -10.59
CA PRO A 34 -25.47 13.21 -12.01
C PRO A 34 -26.26 12.14 -12.76
N LYS A 35 -27.26 12.53 -13.56
CA LYS A 35 -28.12 11.57 -14.30
C LYS A 35 -27.31 10.62 -15.18
N ALA A 36 -26.22 11.10 -15.78
CA ALA A 36 -25.30 10.29 -16.59
C ALA A 36 -24.49 9.26 -15.77
N ALA A 37 -24.38 9.48 -14.45
CA ALA A 37 -23.75 8.56 -13.51
C ALA A 37 -24.73 7.52 -12.95
N VAL A 38 -26.03 7.60 -13.25
CA VAL A 38 -26.99 6.56 -12.83
C VAL A 38 -27.39 5.72 -14.03
N GLY A 39 -26.98 4.46 -14.02
CA GLY A 39 -27.37 3.50 -15.05
C GLY A 39 -28.89 3.34 -15.11
N LYS A 40 -29.45 3.17 -16.32
CA LYS A 40 -30.90 3.04 -16.54
C LYS A 40 -31.55 1.95 -15.68
N ALA A 41 -30.86 0.82 -15.46
CA ALA A 41 -31.36 -0.26 -14.62
C ALA A 41 -31.48 0.18 -13.14
N ILE A 42 -30.48 0.86 -12.60
CA ILE A 42 -30.49 1.38 -11.22
C ILE A 42 -31.59 2.44 -11.05
N ALA A 43 -31.74 3.34 -12.03
CA ALA A 43 -32.83 4.33 -12.02
C ALA A 43 -34.23 3.66 -12.03
N THR A 44 -34.34 2.46 -12.61
CA THR A 44 -35.60 1.69 -12.61
C THR A 44 -35.83 1.00 -11.27
N GLU A 45 -34.78 0.42 -10.68
CA GLU A 45 -34.84 -0.31 -9.41
C GLU A 45 -35.04 0.60 -8.20
N CYS A 46 -34.34 1.73 -8.19
CA CYS A 46 -34.26 2.62 -7.03
C CYS A 46 -35.07 3.91 -7.18
N GLY A 47 -35.66 4.14 -8.36
CA GLY A 47 -36.37 5.37 -8.70
C GLY A 47 -35.49 6.39 -9.44
N PRO A 48 -36.03 7.07 -10.46
CA PRO A 48 -35.23 7.92 -11.37
C PRO A 48 -34.80 9.27 -10.79
N ASN A 49 -35.36 9.68 -9.65
CA ASN A 49 -35.11 10.97 -8.99
C ASN A 49 -34.65 10.80 -7.53
N SER A 50 -34.13 9.61 -7.19
CA SER A 50 -33.66 9.34 -5.84
C SER A 50 -32.46 10.20 -5.50
N SER A 51 -32.44 10.70 -4.26
CA SER A 51 -31.26 11.39 -3.71
C SER A 51 -30.08 10.41 -3.63
N ALA A 52 -28.86 10.91 -3.44
CA ALA A 52 -27.70 10.04 -3.32
C ALA A 52 -27.84 9.06 -2.15
N MET A 53 -28.35 9.50 -1.00
CA MET A 53 -28.66 8.65 0.15
C MET A 53 -29.76 7.64 -0.19
N GLY A 54 -30.82 8.04 -0.90
CA GLY A 54 -31.87 7.11 -1.31
C GLY A 54 -31.37 6.00 -2.25
N LEU A 55 -30.43 6.32 -3.15
CA LEU A 55 -29.76 5.32 -3.97
C LEU A 55 -28.85 4.41 -3.14
N PHE A 56 -28.15 4.98 -2.16
CA PHE A 56 -27.30 4.24 -1.24
C PHE A 56 -28.12 3.23 -0.39
N ASP A 57 -29.28 3.66 0.13
CA ASP A 57 -30.23 2.78 0.84
C ASP A 57 -30.71 1.65 -0.05
N CYS A 58 -31.08 1.96 -1.29
CA CYS A 58 -31.58 0.98 -2.26
C CYS A 58 -30.52 -0.09 -2.58
N VAL A 59 -29.27 0.31 -2.78
CA VAL A 59 -28.15 -0.62 -2.99
C VAL A 59 -27.96 -1.54 -1.79
N ILE A 60 -27.91 -0.97 -0.57
CA ILE A 60 -27.78 -1.76 0.67
C ILE A 60 -28.95 -2.72 0.84
N HIS A 61 -30.18 -2.26 0.59
CA HIS A 61 -31.36 -3.11 0.68
C HIS A 61 -31.27 -4.30 -0.27
N HIS A 62 -30.89 -4.08 -1.53
CA HIS A 62 -30.75 -5.17 -2.50
C HIS A 62 -29.63 -6.15 -2.11
N LEU A 63 -28.45 -5.66 -1.72
CA LEU A 63 -27.35 -6.53 -1.27
C LEU A 63 -27.77 -7.39 -0.08
N THR A 64 -28.34 -6.77 0.96
CA THR A 64 -28.76 -7.47 2.18
C THR A 64 -29.95 -8.40 1.96
N SER A 65 -30.88 -8.08 1.05
CA SER A 65 -31.98 -9.00 0.67
C SER A 65 -31.48 -10.30 0.01
N MET A 66 -30.25 -10.29 -0.51
CA MET A 66 -29.57 -11.44 -1.08
C MET A 66 -28.63 -12.14 -0.09
N GLY A 67 -28.65 -11.75 1.20
CA GLY A 67 -27.82 -12.36 2.24
C GLY A 67 -26.38 -11.84 2.26
N ILE A 68 -26.05 -10.80 1.50
CA ILE A 68 -24.71 -10.22 1.47
C ILE A 68 -24.56 -9.25 2.64
N MET A 69 -23.53 -9.44 3.45
CA MET A 69 -23.18 -8.52 4.54
C MET A 69 -22.66 -7.20 3.97
N VAL A 70 -22.90 -6.10 4.69
CA VAL A 70 -22.45 -4.77 4.32
C VAL A 70 -21.63 -4.17 5.46
N ILE A 71 -20.46 -3.65 5.11
CA ILE A 71 -19.66 -2.80 5.97
C ILE A 71 -19.69 -1.39 5.39
N LEU A 72 -20.18 -0.44 6.17
CA LEU A 72 -20.18 0.96 5.79
C LEU A 72 -18.76 1.51 5.97
N ASN A 73 -18.25 2.28 5.02
CA ASN A 73 -16.92 2.85 5.11
C ASN A 73 -16.96 4.37 4.92
N ASN A 74 -16.70 5.14 5.99
CA ASN A 74 -16.51 6.57 5.83
C ASN A 74 -15.18 6.86 5.12
N HIS A 75 -15.26 6.86 3.81
CA HIS A 75 -14.12 6.87 2.92
C HIS A 75 -13.57 8.28 2.75
N ASN A 76 -14.45 9.28 2.70
CA ASN A 76 -14.08 10.68 2.52
C ASN A 76 -14.94 11.64 3.36
N SER A 77 -14.45 12.85 3.53
CA SER A 77 -15.30 13.96 3.97
C SER A 77 -16.10 14.50 2.79
N PHE A 78 -15.41 14.78 1.69
CA PHE A 78 -16.01 15.34 0.47
C PHE A 78 -16.37 14.23 -0.54
N ALA A 79 -17.42 14.42 -1.35
CA ALA A 79 -17.74 13.50 -2.43
C ALA A 79 -16.64 13.48 -3.51
N GLY A 80 -16.03 12.33 -3.75
CA GLY A 80 -14.98 12.16 -4.76
C GLY A 80 -14.13 10.92 -4.51
N TRP A 81 -13.11 10.75 -5.35
CA TRP A 81 -12.10 9.70 -5.21
C TRP A 81 -10.98 10.10 -4.27
N VAL A 82 -10.47 9.16 -3.46
CA VAL A 82 -9.28 9.37 -2.61
C VAL A 82 -8.05 9.51 -3.51
N GLY A 83 -7.26 10.54 -3.27
CA GLY A 83 -5.96 10.74 -3.88
C GLY A 83 -5.15 11.72 -3.06
N ILE A 84 -3.84 11.68 -3.22
CA ILE A 84 -2.86 12.51 -2.47
C ILE A 84 -3.22 14.01 -2.52
N ASP A 85 -3.90 14.44 -3.59
CA ASP A 85 -4.19 15.86 -3.86
C ASP A 85 -5.45 16.41 -3.15
N ARG A 86 -6.22 15.63 -2.38
CA ARG A 86 -7.57 16.05 -1.92
C ARG A 86 -7.78 16.27 -0.42
N ASN A 87 -6.73 16.26 0.40
CA ASN A 87 -6.82 16.54 1.83
C ASN A 87 -7.88 15.70 2.57
N GLN A 88 -7.81 14.38 2.43
CA GLN A 88 -8.76 13.43 3.04
C GLN A 88 -8.09 12.46 4.02
N GLY A 89 -6.85 12.68 4.44
CA GLY A 89 -6.18 11.83 5.45
C GLY A 89 -6.63 12.08 6.89
N LEU A 90 -7.27 13.22 7.14
CA LEU A 90 -7.77 13.62 8.46
C LEU A 90 -9.30 13.49 8.54
N TRP A 91 -9.81 13.34 9.76
CA TRP A 91 -11.25 13.45 10.07
C TRP A 91 -11.63 14.85 10.58
N ASN A 92 -10.63 15.69 10.89
CA ASN A 92 -10.80 17.09 11.24
C ASN A 92 -10.25 17.98 10.12
N LEU A 93 -11.12 18.48 9.27
CA LEU A 93 -10.78 19.34 8.15
C LEU A 93 -11.42 20.72 8.32
N GLN A 94 -10.91 21.74 7.62
CA GLN A 94 -11.41 23.10 7.70
C GLN A 94 -12.94 23.21 7.48
N ASN A 95 -13.49 22.41 6.56
CA ASN A 95 -14.93 22.39 6.24
C ASN A 95 -15.74 21.30 6.97
N TYR A 96 -15.05 20.37 7.65
CA TYR A 96 -15.66 19.26 8.39
C TYR A 96 -14.95 19.11 9.73
N SER A 97 -15.55 19.67 10.78
CA SER A 97 -15.05 19.47 12.14
C SER A 97 -15.13 18.00 12.56
N VAL A 98 -14.36 17.62 13.58
CA VAL A 98 -14.50 16.30 14.23
C VAL A 98 -15.95 15.98 14.59
N TYR A 99 -16.72 16.97 15.07
CA TYR A 99 -18.12 16.75 15.44
C TYR A 99 -19.00 16.46 14.23
N THR A 100 -18.75 17.10 13.09
CA THR A 100 -19.47 16.79 11.83
C THR A 100 -19.21 15.36 11.38
N TRP A 101 -17.97 14.88 11.51
CA TRP A 101 -17.63 13.48 11.25
C TRP A 101 -18.34 12.53 12.23
N LEU A 102 -18.29 12.83 13.53
CA LEU A 102 -18.96 12.03 14.58
C LEU A 102 -20.49 11.95 14.37
N ASP A 103 -21.14 13.07 14.07
CA ASP A 103 -22.58 13.15 13.81
C ASP A 103 -22.96 12.34 12.56
N CYS A 104 -22.10 12.34 11.53
CA CYS A 104 -22.29 11.52 10.34
C CYS A 104 -22.26 10.03 10.65
N LEU A 105 -21.25 9.57 11.42
CA LEU A 105 -21.15 8.17 11.81
C LEU A 105 -22.33 7.72 12.67
N GLU A 106 -22.74 8.55 13.63
CA GLU A 106 -23.92 8.29 14.47
C GLU A 106 -25.20 8.20 13.63
N HIS A 107 -25.40 9.13 12.69
CA HIS A 107 -26.55 9.10 11.78
C HIS A 107 -26.59 7.82 10.95
N MET A 108 -25.46 7.43 10.34
CA MET A 108 -25.38 6.24 9.51
C MET A 108 -25.58 4.97 10.35
N ALA A 109 -25.03 4.91 11.57
CA ALA A 109 -25.24 3.78 12.48
C ALA A 109 -26.71 3.62 12.91
N ASP A 110 -27.40 4.72 13.23
CA ASP A 110 -28.83 4.73 13.57
C ASP A 110 -29.70 4.33 12.37
N ARG A 111 -29.40 4.89 11.20
CA ARG A 111 -30.14 4.65 9.95
C ARG A 111 -30.25 3.16 9.60
N TYR A 112 -29.16 2.41 9.79
CA TYR A 112 -29.07 1.00 9.41
C TYR A 112 -29.26 0.01 10.56
N LYS A 113 -29.60 0.47 11.78
CA LYS A 113 -29.65 -0.39 12.98
C LYS A 113 -30.63 -1.57 12.92
N ASN A 114 -31.67 -1.46 12.10
CA ASN A 114 -32.68 -2.51 11.93
C ASN A 114 -32.34 -3.52 10.82
N ASN A 115 -31.22 -3.31 10.10
CA ASN A 115 -30.73 -4.25 9.10
C ASN A 115 -29.54 -5.05 9.68
N SER A 116 -29.80 -6.28 10.12
CA SER A 116 -28.79 -7.12 10.78
C SER A 116 -27.62 -7.54 9.88
N LEU A 117 -27.74 -7.37 8.56
CA LEU A 117 -26.66 -7.62 7.60
C LEU A 117 -25.81 -6.37 7.33
N VAL A 118 -26.15 -5.20 7.89
CA VAL A 118 -25.21 -4.09 8.00
C VAL A 118 -24.39 -4.28 9.27
N VAL A 119 -23.27 -5.00 9.13
CA VAL A 119 -22.56 -5.61 10.25
C VAL A 119 -21.53 -4.70 10.91
N GLY A 120 -21.05 -3.68 10.21
CA GLY A 120 -19.97 -2.84 10.72
C GLY A 120 -19.87 -1.46 10.07
N MET A 121 -19.13 -0.59 10.74
CA MET A 121 -18.74 0.74 10.29
C MET A 121 -17.22 0.87 10.37
N ASP A 122 -16.57 0.95 9.23
CA ASP A 122 -15.21 1.47 9.07
C ASP A 122 -15.27 2.98 9.19
N ILE A 123 -14.86 3.47 10.36
CA ILE A 123 -15.17 4.82 10.82
C ILE A 123 -14.38 5.91 10.09
N ARG A 124 -13.23 5.56 9.48
CA ARG A 124 -12.45 6.46 8.64
C ARG A 124 -11.43 5.68 7.83
N ASN A 125 -11.49 5.82 6.51
CA ASN A 125 -10.54 5.22 5.59
C ASN A 125 -9.16 5.90 5.65
N GLU A 126 -8.10 5.07 5.66
CA GLU A 126 -6.70 5.45 5.41
C GLU A 126 -6.25 6.74 6.08
N ILE A 127 -6.39 6.83 7.40
CA ILE A 127 -5.91 8.00 8.12
C ILE A 127 -4.38 8.18 7.96
N HIS A 128 -3.94 9.40 7.73
CA HIS A 128 -2.52 9.72 7.54
C HIS A 128 -2.21 11.19 7.83
N ASP A 129 -0.94 11.46 8.18
CA ASP A 129 -0.43 12.80 8.40
C ASP A 129 -0.59 13.64 7.14
N MET A 130 -1.10 14.86 7.31
CA MET A 130 -1.35 15.76 6.19
C MET A 130 -1.39 17.22 6.64
N ASP A 131 -1.00 18.14 5.77
CA ASP A 131 -1.05 19.59 5.99
C ASP A 131 -0.37 20.04 7.30
N GLY A 132 0.74 19.38 7.66
CA GLY A 132 1.48 19.67 8.90
C GLY A 132 0.82 19.16 10.18
N VAL A 133 -0.29 18.43 10.07
CA VAL A 133 -0.95 17.73 11.18
C VAL A 133 -0.38 16.33 11.29
N TYR A 134 0.22 16.04 12.45
CA TYR A 134 0.70 14.71 12.80
C TYR A 134 -0.35 13.98 13.64
N ILE A 135 -0.79 12.83 13.15
CA ILE A 135 -1.71 11.95 13.83
C ILE A 135 -0.95 11.17 14.90
N THR A 136 -1.56 11.01 16.06
CA THR A 136 -1.00 10.25 17.19
C THR A 136 -1.96 9.18 17.66
N TRP A 137 -1.46 8.19 18.40
CA TRP A 137 -2.29 7.19 19.06
C TRP A 137 -2.03 7.16 20.57
N GLY A 138 -2.99 7.66 21.35
CA GLY A 138 -2.95 7.61 22.81
C GLY A 138 -1.88 8.52 23.45
N LYS A 139 -1.40 9.54 22.73
CA LYS A 139 -0.45 10.54 23.26
C LYS A 139 -1.15 11.74 23.86
N SER A 140 -2.41 11.99 23.49
CA SER A 140 -3.21 13.08 24.03
C SER A 140 -4.71 12.75 24.05
N ASN A 141 -5.50 13.61 24.70
CA ASN A 141 -6.97 13.55 24.63
C ASN A 141 -7.55 14.45 23.54
N ASN A 142 -6.71 15.02 22.67
CA ASN A 142 -7.17 15.91 21.60
C ASN A 142 -7.79 15.08 20.47
N ILE A 143 -9.12 15.03 20.43
CA ILE A 143 -9.87 14.30 19.40
C ILE A 143 -9.67 14.83 17.97
N ALA A 144 -9.01 15.97 17.78
CA ALA A 144 -8.68 16.49 16.45
C ALA A 144 -7.42 15.87 15.84
N THR A 145 -6.53 15.31 16.65
CA THR A 145 -5.19 14.84 16.21
C THR A 145 -4.80 13.49 16.80
N ASP A 146 -5.43 13.06 17.89
CA ASP A 146 -5.21 11.73 18.47
C ASP A 146 -6.30 10.76 18.01
N TRP A 147 -5.91 9.79 17.20
CA TRP A 147 -6.83 8.86 16.57
C TRP A 147 -7.48 7.91 17.59
N ARG A 148 -6.76 7.55 18.65
CA ARG A 148 -7.32 6.71 19.72
C ARG A 148 -8.41 7.47 20.47
N ALA A 149 -8.20 8.75 20.77
CA ALA A 149 -9.20 9.60 21.41
C ALA A 149 -10.43 9.82 20.50
N ALA A 150 -10.20 10.13 19.22
CA ALA A 150 -11.25 10.37 18.23
C ALA A 150 -12.11 9.11 17.97
N SER A 151 -11.47 7.99 17.67
CA SER A 151 -12.15 6.70 17.47
C SER A 151 -12.91 6.26 18.73
N SER A 152 -12.39 6.57 19.92
CA SER A 152 -13.09 6.27 21.18
C SER A 152 -14.37 7.07 21.35
N MET A 153 -14.40 8.31 20.88
CA MET A 153 -15.63 9.11 20.85
C MET A 153 -16.61 8.58 19.80
N ALA A 154 -16.12 8.21 18.61
CA ALA A 154 -16.93 7.63 17.54
C ALA A 154 -17.61 6.33 17.98
N ALA A 155 -16.85 5.41 18.59
CA ALA A 155 -17.37 4.15 19.12
C ALA A 155 -18.51 4.37 20.13
N LYS A 156 -18.34 5.29 21.08
CA LYS A 156 -19.38 5.62 22.07
C LYS A 156 -20.67 6.13 21.43
N ARG A 157 -20.57 6.98 20.40
CA ARG A 157 -21.74 7.51 19.68
C ARG A 157 -22.45 6.45 18.85
N ILE A 158 -21.69 5.62 18.13
CA ILE A 158 -22.24 4.47 17.39
C ILE A 158 -22.95 3.51 18.35
N GLU A 159 -22.30 3.13 19.47
CA GLU A 159 -22.86 2.22 20.47
C GLU A 159 -24.15 2.76 21.12
N ALA A 160 -24.30 4.09 21.24
CA ALA A 160 -25.48 4.71 21.82
C ALA A 160 -26.76 4.49 20.97
N VAL A 161 -26.60 4.40 19.65
CA VAL A 161 -27.73 4.25 18.70
C VAL A 161 -27.82 2.85 18.10
N ASN A 162 -26.71 2.12 18.01
CA ASN A 162 -26.62 0.79 17.44
C ASN A 162 -25.59 -0.07 18.18
N GLN A 163 -26.07 -0.86 19.15
CA GLN A 163 -25.21 -1.71 20.00
C GLN A 163 -24.70 -2.98 19.30
N ASN A 164 -25.25 -3.33 18.14
CA ASN A 164 -24.93 -4.58 17.44
C ASN A 164 -23.79 -4.41 16.43
N MET A 165 -23.62 -3.21 15.89
CA MET A 165 -22.65 -2.88 14.85
C MET A 165 -21.19 -3.01 15.34
N LEU A 166 -20.33 -3.57 14.49
CA LEU A 166 -18.89 -3.55 14.69
C LEU A 166 -18.33 -2.15 14.42
N VAL A 167 -17.37 -1.73 15.23
CA VAL A 167 -16.58 -0.52 15.03
C VAL A 167 -15.24 -0.94 14.46
N ILE A 168 -15.01 -0.62 13.19
CA ILE A 168 -13.80 -0.97 12.46
C ILE A 168 -12.90 0.27 12.42
N VAL A 169 -11.66 0.14 12.88
CA VAL A 169 -10.71 1.26 13.06
C VAL A 169 -9.47 1.03 12.21
N SER A 170 -9.18 1.98 11.32
CA SER A 170 -8.00 1.91 10.45
C SER A 170 -6.71 2.09 11.25
N GLY A 171 -5.67 1.36 10.84
CA GLY A 171 -4.28 1.59 11.24
C GLY A 171 -3.83 3.02 10.93
N LEU A 172 -2.77 3.47 11.59
CA LEU A 172 -2.11 4.72 11.20
C LEU A 172 -1.46 4.55 9.82
N CYS A 173 -1.06 5.66 9.20
CA CYS A 173 -0.26 5.61 7.99
C CYS A 173 -0.98 4.80 6.88
N PHE A 174 -2.12 5.33 6.43
CA PHE A 174 -2.97 4.70 5.41
C PHE A 174 -3.42 3.28 5.79
N GLY A 175 -3.63 2.99 7.08
CA GLY A 175 -4.05 1.65 7.52
C GLY A 175 -2.91 0.64 7.64
N TYR A 176 -1.65 1.04 7.54
CA TYR A 176 -0.53 0.10 7.51
C TYR A 176 0.13 -0.15 8.88
N ASP A 177 0.17 0.87 9.75
CA ASP A 177 0.89 0.84 11.02
C ASP A 177 -0.05 0.63 12.22
N PHE A 178 0.20 -0.46 12.95
CA PHE A 178 -0.53 -0.86 14.16
C PHE A 178 0.34 -0.85 15.41
N THR A 179 1.60 -0.41 15.32
CA THR A 179 2.59 -0.56 16.40
C THR A 179 2.07 -0.04 17.73
N GLU A 180 1.54 1.19 17.76
CA GLU A 180 0.99 1.77 18.99
C GLU A 180 -0.37 1.17 19.40
N MET A 181 -1.15 0.66 18.43
CA MET A 181 -2.45 0.01 18.68
C MET A 181 -2.29 -1.33 19.39
N MET A 182 -1.18 -2.01 19.14
CA MET A 182 -0.83 -3.27 19.78
C MET A 182 -0.52 -3.09 21.27
N ASP A 183 0.22 -2.05 21.61
CA ASP A 183 0.58 -1.73 22.99
C ASP A 183 -0.59 -1.10 23.75
N MET A 184 -1.41 -0.30 23.05
CA MET A 184 -2.53 0.41 23.65
C MET A 184 -3.84 0.23 22.85
N PRO A 185 -4.47 -0.97 22.93
CA PRO A 185 -5.71 -1.24 22.22
C PRO A 185 -6.82 -0.24 22.55
N GLY A 186 -7.69 -0.03 21.58
CA GLY A 186 -8.86 0.83 21.69
C GLY A 186 -9.51 1.11 20.33
N PRO A 187 -10.73 1.65 20.29
CA PRO A 187 -11.56 2.13 21.40
C PRO A 187 -11.88 1.13 22.51
N ILE A 188 -11.71 1.53 23.78
CA ILE A 188 -11.89 0.64 24.94
C ILE A 188 -13.34 0.14 25.06
N SER A 189 -14.34 0.97 24.77
CA SER A 189 -15.76 0.57 24.87
C SER A 189 -16.09 -0.56 23.88
N ALA A 190 -15.73 -0.38 22.61
CA ALA A 190 -15.92 -1.38 21.58
C ALA A 190 -15.11 -2.65 21.86
N LEU A 191 -13.88 -2.50 22.38
CA LEU A 191 -13.05 -3.62 22.80
C LEU A 191 -13.73 -4.47 23.87
N HIS A 192 -14.18 -3.85 24.98
CA HIS A 192 -14.84 -4.56 26.08
C HIS A 192 -16.14 -5.25 25.64
N ARG A 193 -16.86 -4.67 24.68
CA ARG A 193 -18.08 -5.24 24.10
C ARG A 193 -17.81 -6.30 23.03
N ARG A 194 -16.55 -6.57 22.67
CA ARG A 194 -16.15 -7.43 21.55
C ARG A 194 -16.73 -6.98 20.21
N LYS A 195 -16.70 -5.66 19.99
CA LYS A 195 -17.19 -4.98 18.78
C LYS A 195 -16.10 -4.26 18.01
N LEU A 196 -14.87 -4.21 18.53
CA LEU A 196 -13.74 -3.59 17.86
C LEU A 196 -13.07 -4.54 16.88
N VAL A 197 -12.79 -4.05 15.68
CA VAL A 197 -11.94 -4.69 14.67
C VAL A 197 -10.95 -3.66 14.13
N TYR A 198 -9.70 -4.06 13.89
CA TYR A 198 -8.73 -3.22 13.18
C TYR A 198 -8.72 -3.52 11.69
N THR A 199 -8.57 -2.49 10.85
CA THR A 199 -8.50 -2.64 9.38
C THR A 199 -7.14 -2.25 8.83
N ALA A 200 -6.51 -3.20 8.14
CA ALA A 200 -5.28 -3.00 7.40
C ALA A 200 -5.53 -2.73 5.93
N HIS A 201 -4.69 -1.88 5.34
CA HIS A 201 -4.64 -1.68 3.91
C HIS A 201 -3.24 -2.07 3.42
N VAL A 202 -3.16 -2.78 2.31
CA VAL A 202 -1.89 -3.26 1.77
C VAL A 202 -1.86 -3.12 0.26
N TYR A 203 -0.89 -2.37 -0.24
CA TYR A 203 -0.57 -2.35 -1.65
C TYR A 203 0.90 -2.68 -1.87
N THR A 204 1.20 -3.32 -2.99
CA THR A 204 2.58 -3.75 -3.31
C THR A 204 3.53 -2.56 -3.39
N TRP A 205 3.05 -1.38 -3.78
CA TRP A 205 3.86 -0.16 -3.81
C TRP A 205 4.19 0.40 -2.43
N ASP A 206 3.60 -0.07 -1.34
CA ASP A 206 3.99 0.34 0.02
C ASP A 206 5.36 -0.23 0.41
N TRP A 207 5.81 -1.24 -0.32
CA TRP A 207 7.04 -1.97 -0.06
C TRP A 207 8.20 -1.41 -0.86
N TRP A 208 9.23 -0.90 -0.18
CA TRP A 208 10.35 -0.25 -0.85
C TRP A 208 11.08 -1.17 -1.85
N TRP A 209 11.10 -2.49 -1.61
CA TRP A 209 11.79 -3.47 -2.46
C TRP A 209 11.02 -3.85 -3.72
N THR A 210 9.72 -3.57 -3.82
CA THR A 210 8.92 -3.82 -5.03
C THR A 210 9.15 -2.73 -6.08
N ARG A 211 9.56 -1.53 -5.64
CA ARG A 211 9.87 -0.39 -6.51
C ARG A 211 11.28 -0.45 -7.12
N ILE A 212 12.07 -1.45 -6.75
CA ILE A 212 13.44 -1.63 -7.25
C ILE A 212 13.38 -2.44 -8.54
N PRO A 213 13.83 -1.91 -9.68
CA PRO A 213 13.81 -2.67 -10.92
C PRO A 213 15.02 -3.62 -10.94
N TRP A 214 14.80 -4.83 -10.40
CA TRP A 214 15.82 -5.83 -10.10
C TRP A 214 16.65 -6.29 -11.30
N LEU A 215 16.11 -6.18 -12.52
CA LEU A 215 16.87 -6.41 -13.75
C LEU A 215 18.11 -5.49 -13.83
N TRP A 216 17.95 -4.21 -13.50
CA TRP A 216 19.06 -3.25 -13.50
C TRP A 216 20.02 -3.49 -12.34
N VAL A 217 19.51 -3.86 -11.17
CA VAL A 217 20.35 -4.21 -10.01
C VAL A 217 21.23 -5.41 -10.34
N ASN A 218 20.66 -6.45 -10.94
CA ASN A 218 21.40 -7.63 -11.36
C ASN A 218 22.41 -7.30 -12.46
N ALA A 219 22.02 -6.56 -13.50
CA ALA A 219 22.94 -6.16 -14.57
C ALA A 219 24.12 -5.32 -14.03
N PHE A 220 23.83 -4.35 -13.16
CA PHE A 220 24.85 -3.52 -12.51
C PHE A 220 25.77 -4.34 -11.61
N ALA A 221 25.22 -5.24 -10.80
CA ALA A 221 26.00 -6.13 -9.95
C ALA A 221 26.94 -7.04 -10.77
N ILE A 222 26.45 -7.61 -11.88
CA ILE A 222 27.27 -8.43 -12.78
C ILE A 222 28.44 -7.61 -13.34
N VAL A 223 28.19 -6.37 -13.79
CA VAL A 223 29.25 -5.49 -14.31
C VAL A 223 30.29 -5.18 -13.22
N LEU A 224 29.85 -4.84 -12.00
CA LEU A 224 30.76 -4.60 -10.87
C LEU A 224 31.58 -5.84 -10.51
N PHE A 225 30.96 -7.02 -10.53
CA PHE A 225 31.63 -8.28 -10.25
C PHE A 225 32.70 -8.61 -11.29
N LEU A 226 32.36 -8.53 -12.58
CA LEU A 226 33.31 -8.74 -13.67
C LEU A 226 34.47 -7.74 -13.62
N PHE A 227 34.18 -6.48 -13.32
CA PHE A 227 35.21 -5.46 -13.12
C PHE A 227 36.15 -5.81 -11.96
N GLY A 228 35.60 -6.20 -10.81
CA GLY A 228 36.37 -6.64 -9.64
C GLY A 228 37.28 -7.83 -9.94
N LEU A 229 36.75 -8.86 -10.63
CA LEU A 229 37.53 -10.02 -11.06
C LEU A 229 38.66 -9.64 -12.03
N ILE A 230 38.40 -8.76 -13.00
CA ILE A 230 39.43 -8.30 -13.94
C ILE A 230 40.55 -7.57 -13.20
N VAL A 231 40.21 -6.69 -12.25
CA VAL A 231 41.21 -5.96 -11.44
C VAL A 231 42.04 -6.93 -10.59
N ALA A 232 41.38 -7.89 -9.92
CA ALA A 232 42.05 -8.89 -9.09
C ALA A 232 42.97 -9.81 -9.92
N ALA A 233 42.48 -10.33 -11.04
CA ALA A 233 43.24 -11.22 -11.94
C ALA A 233 44.46 -10.50 -12.54
N ARG A 234 44.27 -9.25 -13.01
CA ARG A 234 45.36 -8.42 -13.53
C ARG A 234 46.43 -8.18 -12.46
N GLN A 235 46.03 -8.01 -11.20
CA GLN A 235 47.00 -7.78 -10.15
C GLN A 235 47.72 -9.06 -9.69
N TYR A 236 47.01 -10.19 -9.62
CA TYR A 236 47.60 -11.49 -9.35
C TYR A 236 48.68 -11.86 -10.39
N GLN A 237 48.40 -11.67 -11.69
CA GLN A 237 49.38 -11.89 -12.76
C GLN A 237 50.64 -11.03 -12.59
N ARG A 238 50.48 -9.75 -12.22
CA ARG A 238 51.60 -8.84 -11.98
C ARG A 238 52.42 -9.22 -10.76
N LEU A 239 51.79 -9.68 -9.67
CA LEU A 239 52.49 -10.13 -8.46
C LEU A 239 53.29 -11.41 -8.70
N LYS A 240 52.78 -12.32 -9.53
CA LYS A 240 53.44 -13.59 -9.86
C LYS A 240 54.39 -13.51 -11.06
N GLN A 241 54.61 -12.33 -11.63
CA GLN A 241 55.44 -12.09 -12.83
C GLN A 241 55.08 -13.02 -14.01
N ILE A 242 53.81 -13.44 -14.10
CA ILE A 242 53.35 -14.35 -15.14
C ILE A 242 53.27 -13.56 -16.46
N PRO A 243 53.98 -13.97 -17.54
CA PRO A 243 53.91 -13.30 -18.82
C PRO A 243 52.49 -13.34 -19.39
N ARG A 244 52.06 -12.26 -20.04
CA ARG A 244 50.70 -12.11 -20.56
C ARG A 244 50.41 -13.21 -21.60
N PRO A 245 49.25 -13.90 -21.55
CA PRO A 245 48.82 -14.68 -22.69
C PRO A 245 48.45 -13.74 -23.85
N THR A 246 48.98 -14.00 -25.03
CA THR A 246 48.59 -13.34 -26.29
C THR A 246 47.40 -14.06 -26.90
N PHE A 247 46.24 -13.43 -26.85
CA PHE A 247 45.12 -13.73 -27.76
C PHE A 247 44.17 -12.54 -27.90
N VAL A 248 44.13 -11.71 -26.88
CA VAL A 248 42.98 -10.91 -26.53
C VAL A 248 43.59 -9.67 -25.93
N ASP A 249 43.57 -8.57 -26.68
CA ASP A 249 43.58 -7.19 -26.18
C ASP A 249 42.36 -6.91 -25.26
N ALA A 250 42.02 -7.92 -24.44
CA ALA A 250 41.48 -7.97 -23.10
C ALA A 250 40.59 -6.80 -22.79
N ALA A 251 39.47 -6.76 -23.50
CA ALA A 251 38.37 -5.87 -23.18
C ALA A 251 38.78 -4.39 -23.11
N CYS A 252 39.95 -4.02 -23.64
CA CYS A 252 40.41 -2.63 -23.70
C CYS A 252 39.51 -1.79 -24.63
N HIS A 253 38.69 -2.46 -25.47
CA HIS A 253 37.58 -1.86 -26.22
C HIS A 253 36.18 -2.08 -25.62
N LEU A 254 35.99 -2.92 -24.59
CA LEU A 254 34.64 -3.23 -24.11
C LEU A 254 34.07 -2.19 -23.13
N ILE A 255 34.89 -1.47 -22.37
CA ILE A 255 34.39 -0.51 -21.36
C ILE A 255 35.24 0.79 -21.35
N SER A 256 35.53 1.31 -22.53
CA SER A 256 35.49 2.76 -22.76
C SER A 256 34.03 3.27 -22.82
N GLY A 257 33.05 2.36 -22.71
CA GLY A 257 31.63 2.59 -22.52
C GLY A 257 31.28 3.17 -21.15
N LEU A 258 31.73 4.39 -20.87
CA LEU A 258 31.20 5.26 -19.82
C LEU A 258 29.90 5.99 -20.25
N GLY A 259 29.31 5.62 -21.38
CA GLY A 259 27.97 6.07 -21.80
C GLY A 259 26.82 5.69 -20.83
N PRO A 260 26.83 4.52 -20.16
CA PRO A 260 25.77 4.16 -19.22
C PRO A 260 25.86 4.87 -17.86
N PHE A 261 26.97 5.55 -17.55
CA PHE A 261 27.15 6.20 -16.25
C PHE A 261 26.19 7.37 -16.04
N ALA A 262 25.84 8.11 -17.09
CA ALA A 262 24.85 9.20 -17.01
C ALA A 262 23.41 8.69 -16.86
N LEU A 263 23.08 7.54 -17.46
CA LEU A 263 21.77 6.91 -17.34
C LEU A 263 21.58 6.22 -15.97
N CYS A 264 22.64 5.60 -15.43
CA CYS A 264 22.63 5.02 -14.09
C CYS A 264 22.58 6.07 -12.98
N TRP A 265 23.21 7.24 -13.17
CA TRP A 265 23.12 8.34 -12.21
C TRP A 265 21.71 8.96 -12.19
N GLY A 266 21.07 9.10 -13.35
CA GLY A 266 19.66 9.47 -13.43
C GLY A 266 18.74 8.46 -12.72
N ALA A 267 18.96 7.16 -12.93
CA ALA A 267 18.22 6.09 -12.25
C ALA A 267 18.43 6.10 -10.73
N THR A 268 19.62 6.48 -10.24
CA THR A 268 19.93 6.58 -8.81
C THR A 268 19.33 7.84 -8.16
N TYR A 269 19.31 8.96 -8.87
CA TYR A 269 18.67 10.17 -8.38
C TYR A 269 17.14 9.98 -8.29
N VAL A 270 16.56 9.27 -9.27
CA VAL A 270 15.17 8.78 -9.22
C VAL A 270 14.98 7.75 -8.09
N PHE A 271 15.95 6.87 -7.84
CA PHE A 271 15.97 5.92 -6.72
C PHE A 271 15.90 6.63 -5.35
N TRP A 272 16.63 7.72 -5.15
CA TRP A 272 16.58 8.48 -3.90
C TRP A 272 15.32 9.35 -3.80
N TYR A 273 14.91 10.02 -4.89
CA TYR A 273 13.74 10.90 -4.88
C TYR A 273 12.42 10.13 -4.70
N HIS A 274 12.29 8.94 -5.31
CA HIS A 274 11.10 8.10 -5.11
C HIS A 274 11.18 7.22 -3.86
N ALA A 275 12.35 6.71 -3.47
CA ALA A 275 12.45 6.03 -2.17
C ALA A 275 12.23 7.04 -1.05
N VAL A 276 13.03 8.10 -0.90
CA VAL A 276 12.93 8.99 0.27
C VAL A 276 11.72 9.92 0.21
N GLY A 277 11.30 10.37 -0.97
CA GLY A 277 10.24 11.38 -1.13
C GLY A 277 8.81 10.87 -1.05
N SER A 278 8.56 9.56 -1.21
CA SER A 278 7.22 8.96 -1.07
C SER A 278 7.06 8.08 0.18
N ILE A 279 8.09 8.08 1.05
CA ILE A 279 8.16 7.36 2.33
C ILE A 279 7.62 8.26 3.47
N GLY A 280 6.42 8.81 3.32
CA GLY A 280 5.71 9.45 4.44
C GLY A 280 5.40 8.47 5.59
N CYS A 281 5.53 7.17 5.32
CA CYS A 281 4.96 6.09 6.12
C CYS A 281 5.96 5.06 6.62
N ASN A 282 7.19 5.03 6.11
CA ASN A 282 8.16 4.02 6.50
C ASN A 282 8.94 4.51 7.72
N ALA A 283 8.35 4.32 8.91
CA ALA A 283 9.07 4.40 10.17
C ALA A 283 10.37 3.59 10.14
N PHE A 284 10.49 2.54 9.29
CA PHE A 284 11.74 1.83 9.04
C PHE A 284 12.86 2.73 8.50
N VAL A 285 12.63 3.55 7.46
CA VAL A 285 13.68 4.42 6.89
C VAL A 285 14.07 5.55 7.85
N GLN A 286 13.11 6.03 8.65
CA GLN A 286 13.38 7.02 9.69
C GLN A 286 14.02 6.42 10.96
N SER A 287 13.75 5.15 11.27
CA SER A 287 14.31 4.39 12.41
C SER A 287 15.61 3.64 12.10
N LEU A 288 15.98 3.50 10.81
CA LEU A 288 17.30 3.03 10.43
C LEU A 288 18.34 3.89 11.14
N ASN A 289 19.17 3.24 11.96
CA ASN A 289 20.24 3.86 12.70
C ASN A 289 21.01 4.84 11.79
N PRO A 290 21.33 6.06 12.23
CA PRO A 290 22.15 7.01 11.47
C PRO A 290 23.41 6.36 10.88
N GLN A 291 23.97 5.34 11.54
CA GLN A 291 25.07 4.53 11.04
C GLN A 291 24.71 3.67 9.83
N ILE A 292 23.51 3.07 9.74
CA ILE A 292 23.08 2.28 8.56
C ILE A 292 22.78 3.20 7.38
N ARG A 293 22.17 4.38 7.63
CA ARG A 293 22.02 5.44 6.62
C ARG A 293 23.39 5.92 6.12
N PHE A 294 24.34 6.05 7.04
CA PHE A 294 25.74 6.36 6.73
C PHE A 294 26.42 5.23 5.94
N TYR A 295 26.24 3.95 6.27
CA TYR A 295 26.84 2.83 5.51
C TYR A 295 26.26 2.70 4.10
N PHE A 296 24.95 2.94 3.90
CA PHE A 296 24.34 3.00 2.56
C PHE A 296 24.83 4.21 1.75
N PHE A 297 24.98 5.37 2.39
CA PHE A 297 25.53 6.57 1.79
C PHE A 297 27.03 6.42 1.45
N MET A 298 27.80 5.74 2.31
CA MET A 298 29.21 5.43 2.10
C MET A 298 29.44 4.37 1.02
N ALA A 299 28.54 3.39 0.88
CA ALA A 299 28.58 2.44 -0.24
C ALA A 299 28.35 3.14 -1.60
N PHE A 300 27.62 4.25 -1.61
CA PHE A 300 27.41 5.09 -2.80
C PHE A 300 28.53 6.11 -3.04
N LEU A 301 29.11 6.67 -1.98
CA LEU A 301 30.27 7.57 -2.05
C LEU A 301 31.61 6.85 -2.28
N ALA A 302 31.65 5.52 -2.18
CA ALA A 302 32.83 4.76 -2.58
C ALA A 302 33.17 4.94 -4.09
N VAL A 303 32.22 5.40 -4.91
CA VAL A 303 32.42 5.69 -6.33
C VAL A 303 33.20 7.00 -6.56
N PRO A 304 32.90 8.14 -5.90
CA PRO A 304 33.75 9.33 -5.96
C PRO A 304 35.10 9.21 -5.22
N CYS A 305 35.34 8.18 -4.41
CA CYS A 305 36.72 7.87 -3.97
C CYS A 305 37.64 7.40 -5.11
N MET A 306 37.12 7.23 -6.33
CA MET A 306 37.92 7.08 -7.56
C MET A 306 38.58 8.39 -8.04
N ILE A 307 38.55 9.47 -7.23
CA ILE A 307 39.35 10.67 -7.46
C ILE A 307 40.84 10.34 -7.28
N LYS A 308 41.48 10.09 -8.43
CA LYS A 308 42.92 10.11 -8.71
C LYS A 308 43.77 9.09 -7.93
N VAL A 309 44.12 8.02 -8.63
CA VAL A 309 45.29 7.12 -8.44
C VAL A 309 46.66 7.86 -8.32
N ARG A 310 46.68 9.21 -8.35
CA ARG A 310 47.87 10.04 -8.12
C ARG A 310 48.20 10.30 -6.64
N ILE A 311 47.37 9.87 -5.69
CA ILE A 311 47.61 10.12 -4.24
C ILE A 311 48.75 9.23 -3.69
N PHE A 312 48.94 8.03 -4.23
CA PHE A 312 49.99 7.12 -3.78
C PHE A 312 51.26 7.32 -4.61
N SER A 313 52.32 7.81 -3.97
CA SER A 313 53.62 8.03 -4.62
C SER A 313 54.30 6.73 -5.02
N ASP A 314 54.21 5.68 -4.18
CA ASP A 314 54.85 4.39 -4.43
C ASP A 314 53.93 3.40 -5.20
N SER A 315 54.57 2.42 -5.84
CA SER A 315 53.88 1.47 -6.72
C SER A 315 53.20 0.32 -5.97
N GLU A 316 53.56 0.07 -4.71
CA GLU A 316 53.04 -1.01 -3.88
C GLU A 316 51.70 -0.62 -3.24
N SER A 317 51.63 0.59 -2.66
CA SER A 317 50.38 1.15 -2.13
C SER A 317 49.28 1.24 -3.19
N ARG A 318 49.63 1.59 -4.44
CA ARG A 318 48.68 1.56 -5.57
C ARG A 318 48.16 0.15 -5.87
N ARG A 319 49.00 -0.88 -5.72
CA ARG A 319 48.61 -2.28 -5.97
C ARG A 319 47.66 -2.78 -4.91
N ILE A 320 47.97 -2.51 -3.64
CA ILE A 320 47.13 -2.83 -2.49
C ILE A 320 45.77 -2.14 -2.64
N TRP A 321 45.76 -0.85 -2.98
CA TRP A 321 44.52 -0.09 -3.14
C TRP A 321 43.63 -0.63 -4.26
N LEU A 322 44.20 -0.99 -5.42
CA LEU A 322 43.43 -1.60 -6.52
C LEU A 322 42.88 -2.98 -6.15
N LEU A 323 43.62 -3.80 -5.40
CA LEU A 323 43.11 -5.07 -4.89
C LEU A 323 41.95 -4.87 -3.92
N LEU A 324 42.07 -3.90 -3.01
CA LEU A 324 40.99 -3.54 -2.08
C LEU A 324 39.74 -3.08 -2.83
N VAL A 325 39.89 -2.25 -3.87
CA VAL A 325 38.77 -1.84 -4.73
C VAL A 325 38.13 -3.04 -5.44
N GLY A 326 38.93 -3.93 -6.01
CA GLY A 326 38.42 -5.13 -6.68
C GLY A 326 37.61 -6.03 -5.74
N VAL A 327 38.11 -6.24 -4.51
CA VAL A 327 37.42 -7.01 -3.46
C VAL A 327 36.11 -6.31 -3.05
N LEU A 328 36.15 -5.00 -2.83
CA LEU A 328 34.95 -4.22 -2.46
C LEU A 328 33.87 -4.28 -3.54
N CYS A 329 34.24 -4.17 -4.82
CA CYS A 329 33.31 -4.32 -5.95
C CYS A 329 32.66 -5.71 -5.97
N CYS A 330 33.43 -6.78 -5.74
CA CYS A 330 32.90 -8.14 -5.67
C CYS A 330 31.93 -8.31 -4.49
N VAL A 331 32.28 -7.83 -3.29
CA VAL A 331 31.41 -7.89 -2.10
C VAL A 331 30.11 -7.13 -2.33
N GLN A 332 30.19 -5.92 -2.90
CA GLN A 332 29.01 -5.11 -3.21
C GLN A 332 28.12 -5.79 -4.25
N ALA A 333 28.69 -6.35 -5.31
CA ALA A 333 27.95 -7.09 -6.33
C ALA A 333 27.24 -8.32 -5.74
N THR A 334 27.94 -9.12 -4.92
CA THR A 334 27.34 -10.26 -4.24
C THR A 334 26.19 -9.83 -3.34
N PHE A 335 26.35 -8.76 -2.57
CA PHE A 335 25.28 -8.22 -1.74
C PHE A 335 24.04 -7.82 -2.57
N LEU A 336 24.24 -7.12 -3.69
CA LEU A 336 23.13 -6.70 -4.56
C LEU A 336 22.40 -7.88 -5.21
N ILE A 337 23.12 -8.92 -5.63
CA ILE A 337 22.52 -10.16 -6.18
C ILE A 337 21.73 -10.90 -5.10
N VAL A 338 22.30 -11.06 -3.91
CA VAL A 338 21.59 -11.70 -2.78
C VAL A 338 20.34 -10.90 -2.43
N LEU A 339 20.45 -9.57 -2.38
CA LEU A 339 19.30 -8.71 -2.10
C LEU A 339 18.21 -8.86 -3.17
N ALA A 340 18.58 -8.97 -4.45
CA ALA A 340 17.65 -9.17 -5.56
C ALA A 340 16.95 -10.54 -5.53
N ILE A 341 17.65 -11.57 -5.05
CA ILE A 341 17.06 -12.90 -4.88
C ILE A 341 16.10 -12.88 -3.68
N VAL A 342 16.55 -12.36 -2.53
CA VAL A 342 15.77 -12.34 -1.28
C VAL A 342 14.52 -11.47 -1.40
N SER A 343 14.59 -10.33 -2.10
CA SER A 343 13.46 -9.41 -2.30
C SER A 343 12.24 -10.05 -2.97
N GLN A 344 12.45 -11.12 -3.74
CA GLN A 344 11.41 -11.86 -4.46
C GLN A 344 10.84 -13.03 -3.65
N THR A 345 11.36 -13.28 -2.44
CA THR A 345 10.94 -14.41 -1.61
C THR A 345 9.77 -14.05 -0.69
N TYR A 346 9.02 -15.08 -0.29
CA TYR A 346 7.95 -14.97 0.71
C TYR A 346 8.45 -14.35 2.03
N PHE A 347 9.71 -14.62 2.39
CA PHE A 347 10.34 -14.09 3.61
C PHE A 347 10.21 -12.57 3.74
N MET A 348 10.29 -11.83 2.63
CA MET A 348 10.19 -10.38 2.69
C MET A 348 8.77 -9.90 3.00
N VAL A 349 7.76 -10.54 2.40
CA VAL A 349 6.35 -10.26 2.72
C VAL A 349 6.06 -10.61 4.17
N GLU A 350 6.45 -11.81 4.60
CA GLU A 350 6.27 -12.27 5.98
C GLU A 350 6.97 -11.34 6.98
N ARG A 351 8.23 -10.97 6.73
CA ARG A 351 8.96 -10.02 7.57
C ARG A 351 8.22 -8.69 7.69
N GLU A 352 7.68 -8.18 6.59
CA GLU A 352 7.11 -6.84 6.56
C GLU A 352 5.69 -6.77 7.10
N LEU A 353 4.97 -7.88 7.06
CA LEU A 353 3.67 -8.04 7.72
C LEU A 353 3.81 -8.59 9.16
N SER A 354 4.97 -9.15 9.54
CA SER A 354 5.22 -9.62 10.91
C SER A 354 5.13 -8.52 11.96
N ARG A 355 5.31 -7.25 11.57
CA ARG A 355 5.07 -6.10 12.46
C ARG A 355 3.62 -5.99 12.93
N TRP A 356 2.70 -6.59 12.18
CA TRP A 356 1.34 -6.73 12.65
C TRP A 356 1.26 -7.71 13.81
N ASN A 357 2.29 -8.47 14.19
CA ASN A 357 2.29 -9.23 15.44
C ASN A 357 0.96 -9.99 15.70
N LEU A 358 0.53 -10.80 14.74
CA LEU A 358 -0.84 -11.35 14.71
C LEU A 358 -1.13 -12.33 15.86
N VAL A 359 -0.08 -12.86 16.48
CA VAL A 359 -0.19 -13.86 17.55
C VAL A 359 -0.66 -13.21 18.85
N GLY A 360 -1.73 -13.76 19.45
CA GLY A 360 -2.21 -13.35 20.78
C GLY A 360 -2.87 -11.97 20.84
N ARG A 361 -3.31 -11.43 19.68
CA ARG A 361 -3.97 -10.13 19.62
C ARG A 361 -5.29 -10.11 20.40
N PRO A 362 -5.58 -9.05 21.18
CA PRO A 362 -6.88 -8.87 21.83
C PRO A 362 -7.98 -8.39 20.86
N VAL A 363 -7.60 -7.94 19.66
CA VAL A 363 -8.50 -7.35 18.66
C VAL A 363 -8.31 -8.06 17.31
N PRO A 364 -9.39 -8.52 16.65
CA PRO A 364 -9.32 -9.04 15.29
C PRO A 364 -8.73 -8.03 14.31
N LEU A 365 -7.92 -8.51 13.38
CA LEU A 365 -7.43 -7.75 12.24
C LEU A 365 -8.01 -8.35 10.96
N TRP A 366 -8.47 -7.51 10.06
CA TRP A 366 -8.80 -7.90 8.68
C TRP A 366 -8.10 -6.95 7.71
N VAL A 367 -7.97 -7.35 6.44
CA VAL A 367 -7.41 -6.50 5.38
C VAL A 367 -8.56 -5.85 4.62
N GLY A 368 -8.95 -4.63 5.01
CA GLY A 368 -10.10 -3.93 4.44
C GLY A 368 -9.86 -3.32 3.06
N GLU A 369 -8.61 -3.32 2.59
CA GLU A 369 -8.28 -2.86 1.23
C GLU A 369 -6.93 -3.40 0.73
N PHE A 370 -6.94 -3.94 -0.48
CA PHE A 370 -5.75 -4.31 -1.25
C PHE A 370 -6.17 -4.57 -2.71
N GLY A 371 -5.27 -4.39 -3.67
CA GLY A 371 -5.59 -4.60 -5.09
C GLY A 371 -4.39 -4.44 -6.01
N SER A 372 -4.49 -4.98 -7.22
CA SER A 372 -3.48 -4.89 -8.29
C SER A 372 -4.10 -4.33 -9.58
N ALA A 373 -3.34 -3.50 -10.30
CA ALA A 373 -3.75 -2.98 -11.63
C ALA A 373 -3.44 -4.00 -12.73
N TRP A 374 -3.94 -5.24 -12.63
CA TRP A 374 -3.62 -6.34 -13.55
C TRP A 374 -2.17 -6.86 -13.48
N ASP A 375 -1.36 -6.44 -12.49
CA ASP A 375 -0.01 -6.97 -12.29
C ASP A 375 -0.03 -8.30 -11.50
N ASP A 376 -0.92 -9.19 -11.95
CA ASP A 376 -1.30 -10.44 -11.28
C ASP A 376 -0.20 -11.52 -11.40
N GLU A 377 0.79 -11.27 -12.26
CA GLU A 377 2.02 -12.07 -12.36
C GLU A 377 3.09 -11.66 -11.34
N SER A 378 2.89 -10.58 -10.57
CA SER A 378 3.87 -10.22 -9.55
C SER A 378 3.91 -11.30 -8.46
N LEU A 379 5.04 -12.00 -8.36
CA LEU A 379 5.30 -13.01 -7.32
C LEU A 379 5.01 -12.50 -5.90
N VAL A 380 5.16 -11.19 -5.70
CA VAL A 380 4.86 -10.43 -4.49
C VAL A 380 3.37 -10.52 -4.11
N TRP A 381 2.47 -10.41 -5.10
CA TRP A 381 1.03 -10.56 -4.90
C TRP A 381 0.66 -11.97 -4.44
N GLN A 382 1.25 -13.00 -5.07
CA GLN A 382 1.03 -14.39 -4.68
C GLN A 382 1.52 -14.65 -3.24
N HIS A 383 2.63 -14.03 -2.83
CA HIS A 383 3.11 -14.10 -1.46
C HIS A 383 2.19 -13.39 -0.46
N LEU A 384 1.59 -12.25 -0.84
CA LEU A 384 0.57 -11.58 -0.02
C LEU A 384 -0.64 -12.50 0.19
N LEU A 385 -1.21 -13.05 -0.89
CA LEU A 385 -2.35 -13.97 -0.79
C LEU A 385 -2.02 -15.21 0.05
N ARG A 386 -0.81 -15.77 -0.11
CA ARG A 386 -0.31 -16.85 0.75
C ARG A 386 -0.23 -16.43 2.22
N PHE A 387 0.22 -15.20 2.50
CA PHE A 387 0.29 -14.68 3.87
C PHE A 387 -1.12 -14.59 4.48
N LEU A 388 -2.09 -13.99 3.77
CA LEU A 388 -3.48 -13.89 4.24
C LEU A 388 -4.08 -15.26 4.52
N LYS A 389 -3.90 -16.21 3.60
CA LYS A 389 -4.41 -17.59 3.73
C LYS A 389 -3.77 -18.34 4.90
N SER A 390 -2.46 -18.23 5.09
CA SER A 390 -1.73 -18.94 6.17
C SER A 390 -2.00 -18.39 7.57
N HIS A 391 -2.48 -17.15 7.67
CA HIS A 391 -2.84 -16.49 8.93
C HIS A 391 -4.35 -16.37 9.14
N GLU A 392 -5.16 -16.99 8.25
CA GLU A 392 -6.63 -16.97 8.31
C GLU A 392 -7.21 -15.55 8.41
N LEU A 393 -6.64 -14.61 7.64
CA LEU A 393 -7.10 -13.22 7.62
C LEU A 393 -8.22 -13.01 6.60
N ASP A 394 -9.36 -12.51 7.07
CA ASP A 394 -10.42 -12.00 6.22
C ASP A 394 -9.98 -10.74 5.48
N PHE A 395 -10.58 -10.49 4.32
CA PHE A 395 -10.20 -9.37 3.47
C PHE A 395 -11.34 -8.77 2.64
N ALA A 396 -11.13 -7.56 2.14
CA ALA A 396 -11.92 -6.91 1.11
C ALA A 396 -11.00 -6.47 -0.04
N TYR A 397 -11.20 -7.04 -1.23
CA TYR A 397 -10.46 -6.67 -2.43
C TYR A 397 -10.97 -5.35 -3.00
N TRP A 398 -10.05 -4.47 -3.39
CA TRP A 398 -10.37 -3.18 -3.97
C TRP A 398 -10.02 -3.09 -5.46
N PRO A 399 -10.98 -2.69 -6.33
CA PRO A 399 -12.42 -2.58 -6.10
C PRO A 399 -13.24 -3.63 -6.88
N LEU A 400 -14.55 -3.64 -6.64
CA LEU A 400 -15.50 -4.49 -7.38
C LEU A 400 -15.82 -3.93 -8.78
N ASN A 401 -15.98 -2.61 -8.90
CA ASN A 401 -16.55 -1.96 -10.07
C ASN A 401 -15.64 -2.05 -11.30
N GLY A 402 -16.22 -2.31 -12.47
CA GLY A 402 -15.48 -2.29 -13.74
C GLY A 402 -15.34 -0.90 -14.37
N MET A 403 -16.11 0.09 -13.90
CA MET A 403 -16.04 1.48 -14.37
C MET A 403 -16.02 2.42 -13.17
N LYS A 404 -15.29 3.54 -13.26
CA LYS A 404 -15.31 4.64 -12.29
C LYS A 404 -15.84 5.92 -12.91
N TRP A 405 -16.56 6.72 -12.12
CA TRP A 405 -17.07 8.01 -12.57
C TRP A 405 -15.99 9.08 -12.40
N ASP A 406 -15.57 9.71 -13.49
CA ASP A 406 -14.69 10.88 -13.42
C ASP A 406 -15.54 12.16 -13.33
N GLN A 407 -15.44 12.84 -12.20
CA GLN A 407 -16.17 14.08 -11.96
C GLN A 407 -15.65 15.27 -12.79
N ARG A 408 -14.39 15.27 -13.24
CA ARG A 408 -13.83 16.38 -14.03
C ARG A 408 -14.26 16.27 -15.49
N GLU A 409 -14.21 15.06 -16.02
CA GLU A 409 -14.57 14.74 -17.41
C GLU A 409 -16.06 14.41 -17.58
N GLN A 410 -16.81 14.26 -16.48
CA GLN A 410 -18.24 13.94 -16.46
C GLN A 410 -18.57 12.69 -17.30
N ARG A 411 -17.71 11.67 -17.20
CA ARG A 411 -17.87 10.40 -17.93
C ARG A 411 -17.39 9.22 -17.11
N TRP A 412 -17.85 8.04 -17.52
CA TRP A 412 -17.33 6.78 -17.02
C TRP A 412 -15.99 6.45 -17.68
N LEU A 413 -15.00 6.13 -16.85
CA LEU A 413 -13.70 5.60 -17.25
C LEU A 413 -13.59 4.14 -16.83
N ASP A 414 -12.73 3.40 -17.52
CA ASP A 414 -12.40 2.03 -17.15
C ASP A 414 -11.77 1.99 -15.75
N GLU A 415 -12.26 1.12 -14.86
CA GLU A 415 -11.63 0.86 -13.58
C GLU A 415 -10.70 -0.34 -13.70
N ASN A 416 -9.42 -0.03 -13.96
CA ASN A 416 -8.38 -1.01 -14.18
C ASN A 416 -7.94 -1.79 -12.93
N PHE A 417 -8.52 -1.55 -11.76
CA PHE A 417 -8.29 -2.44 -10.61
C PHE A 417 -9.48 -3.40 -10.39
N GLY A 418 -10.60 -3.16 -11.08
CA GLY A 418 -11.91 -3.73 -10.78
C GLY A 418 -12.02 -5.23 -11.05
N LEU A 419 -12.63 -5.99 -10.14
CA LEU A 419 -12.92 -7.41 -10.38
C LEU A 419 -13.86 -7.64 -11.57
N LEU A 420 -14.80 -6.71 -11.81
CA LEU A 420 -15.75 -6.80 -12.91
C LEU A 420 -15.22 -6.12 -14.18
N GLY A 421 -15.66 -6.64 -15.33
CA GLY A 421 -15.46 -5.98 -16.62
C GLY A 421 -16.24 -4.66 -16.75
N PRO A 422 -15.88 -3.79 -17.70
CA PRO A 422 -16.58 -2.51 -17.98
C PRO A 422 -18.09 -2.63 -18.19
N ASP A 423 -18.54 -3.76 -18.70
CA ASP A 423 -19.95 -4.08 -18.96
C ASP A 423 -20.69 -4.62 -17.72
N TYR A 424 -19.96 -4.88 -16.63
CA TYR A 424 -20.40 -5.56 -15.42
C TYR A 424 -20.98 -6.96 -15.67
N ALA A 425 -20.78 -7.56 -16.85
CA ALA A 425 -21.41 -8.83 -17.23
C ALA A 425 -20.57 -10.05 -16.83
N GLY A 426 -19.26 -9.88 -16.64
CA GLY A 426 -18.35 -10.91 -16.18
C GLY A 426 -17.22 -10.37 -15.30
N VAL A 427 -16.42 -11.28 -14.76
CA VAL A 427 -15.17 -10.95 -14.08
C VAL A 427 -14.10 -10.66 -15.12
N ARG A 428 -13.28 -9.64 -14.89
CA ARG A 428 -12.23 -9.28 -15.84
C ARG A 428 -11.05 -10.23 -15.78
N ASN A 429 -10.64 -10.64 -14.59
CA ASN A 429 -9.60 -11.66 -14.41
C ASN A 429 -10.15 -12.87 -13.62
N PRO A 430 -10.58 -13.93 -14.33
CA PRO A 430 -11.04 -15.17 -13.70
C PRO A 430 -9.95 -15.87 -12.87
N GLU A 431 -8.69 -15.79 -13.27
CA GLU A 431 -7.57 -16.41 -12.53
C GLU A 431 -7.39 -15.73 -11.18
N LEU A 432 -7.36 -14.39 -11.16
CA LEU A 432 -7.30 -13.60 -9.93
C LEU A 432 -8.46 -13.93 -8.98
N VAL A 433 -9.69 -13.99 -9.50
CA VAL A 433 -10.88 -14.37 -8.71
C VAL A 433 -10.73 -15.78 -8.15
N SER A 434 -10.20 -16.73 -8.93
CA SER A 434 -9.91 -18.09 -8.45
C SER A 434 -8.82 -18.12 -7.37
N TYR A 435 -7.82 -17.24 -7.43
CA TYR A 435 -6.79 -17.15 -6.38
C TYR A 435 -7.32 -16.50 -5.09
N LEU A 436 -8.26 -15.56 -5.21
CA LEU A 436 -8.86 -14.86 -4.08
C LEU A 436 -9.87 -15.75 -3.33
N PHE A 437 -10.73 -16.45 -4.07
CA PHE A 437 -11.92 -17.09 -3.50
C PHE A 437 -11.97 -18.62 -3.69
N GLY A 438 -10.99 -19.22 -4.36
CA GLY A 438 -10.82 -20.68 -4.50
C GLY A 438 -9.90 -21.29 -3.45
#